data_AF-A0A183U302-F1
#
_entry.id   AF-A0A183U302-F1
#
_cell.length_a   1.000
_cell.length_b   1.000
_cell.length_c   1.000
_cell.angle_alpha   90.00
_cell.angle_beta   90.00
_cell.angle_gamma   90.00
#
_symmetry.space_group_name_H-M   'P 1'
#
loop_
_entity.id
_entity.type
_entity.pdbx_description
1 polymer ?
#
loop_
_entity_poly.entity_id
_entity_poly.type
_entity_poly.pdbx_seq_one_letter_code
_entity_poly.pdbx_strand_id
1 'polypeptide(L)'
;MMNLCHDSYKKIVEDAVTEKERSKLCEWWRLFLDTVRLSDTSHDAQLQLIDCKTECLWERQKLARIDTDRLRYMEQLMNAKIEAYELTAVMFRPFHIKCLRRIQKICALIVDYFERFPESDGTPLCIEEGIELARYALDEAKVDACVELIKEMEMILCENGCAELTTHSDAESDDLASSDDGHEHETNKPNLYAYVNNRIEKKQIVEKIAEITDVEEQCITHL
;
A
#
# COMPACT_ATOMS: atom_id res chain seq x y z
N MET A 1 10.61 20.18 9.59
CA MET A 1 12.08 20.37 9.68
C MET A 1 12.83 19.24 8.99
N MET A 2 12.53 17.96 9.30
CA MET A 2 13.26 16.80 8.77
C MET A 2 13.46 16.81 7.24
N ASN A 3 12.38 17.03 6.46
CA ASN A 3 12.44 17.07 5.00
C ASN A 3 13.47 18.08 4.47
N LEU A 4 13.50 19.31 4.99
CA LEU A 4 14.47 20.34 4.56
C LEU A 4 15.93 19.87 4.75
N CYS A 5 16.22 19.14 5.83
CA CYS A 5 17.53 18.53 6.05
C CYS A 5 17.80 17.38 5.07
N HIS A 6 16.78 16.57 4.74
CA HIS A 6 16.89 15.47 3.80
C HIS A 6 17.05 15.94 2.35
N ASP A 7 16.29 16.95 1.92
CA ASP A 7 16.38 17.58 0.59
C ASP A 7 17.76 18.23 0.40
N SER A 8 18.29 18.88 1.46
CA SER A 8 19.66 19.40 1.51
C SER A 8 20.69 18.27 1.38
N TYR A 9 20.50 17.15 2.08
CA TYR A 9 21.36 15.96 1.96
C TYR A 9 21.33 15.38 0.53
N LYS A 10 20.14 15.22 -0.07
CA LYS A 10 19.98 14.66 -1.42
C LYS A 10 20.75 15.48 -2.44
N LYS A 11 20.59 16.81 -2.40
CA LYS A 11 21.38 17.72 -3.24
C LYS A 11 22.89 17.59 -3.01
N ILE A 12 23.35 17.49 -1.76
CA ILE A 12 24.79 17.32 -1.47
C ILE A 12 25.33 15.97 -1.97
N VAL A 13 24.50 14.91 -2.06
CA VAL A 13 24.85 13.62 -2.68
C VAL A 13 24.82 13.68 -4.21
N GLU A 14 23.95 14.49 -4.80
CA GLU A 14 23.88 14.74 -6.25
C GLU A 14 25.06 15.60 -6.73
N ASP A 15 25.41 16.65 -5.99
CA ASP A 15 26.55 17.55 -6.26
C ASP A 15 27.93 16.89 -5.97
N ALA A 16 27.97 15.68 -5.41
CA ALA A 16 29.21 15.02 -5.00
C ALA A 16 29.98 14.37 -6.17
N VAL A 17 31.21 14.85 -6.39
CA VAL A 17 32.05 14.54 -7.55
C VAL A 17 32.46 13.06 -7.66
N THR A 18 32.62 12.34 -6.54
CA THR A 18 33.05 10.93 -6.55
C THR A 18 32.10 9.98 -5.83
N GLU A 19 32.05 8.73 -6.31
CA GLU A 19 31.39 7.58 -5.65
C GLU A 19 31.83 7.43 -4.18
N LYS A 20 33.10 7.74 -3.88
CA LYS A 20 33.70 7.69 -2.54
C LYS A 20 33.17 8.78 -1.61
N GLU A 21 32.87 9.96 -2.15
CA GLU A 21 32.22 11.05 -1.40
C GLU A 21 30.74 10.75 -1.19
N ARG A 22 30.01 10.33 -2.24
CA ARG A 22 28.62 9.85 -2.12
C ARG A 22 28.49 8.77 -1.06
N SER A 23 29.35 7.75 -1.07
CA SER A 23 29.37 6.68 -0.07
C SER A 23 29.56 7.19 1.37
N LYS A 24 30.43 8.18 1.57
CA LYS A 24 30.65 8.82 2.89
C LYS A 24 29.45 9.64 3.33
N LEU A 25 28.85 10.41 2.43
CA LEU A 25 27.66 11.23 2.70
C LEU A 25 26.46 10.36 3.07
N CYS A 26 26.25 9.26 2.34
CA CYS A 26 25.23 8.26 2.65
C CYS A 26 25.51 7.50 3.96
N GLU A 27 26.76 7.33 4.40
CA GLU A 27 27.06 6.79 5.75
C GLU A 27 26.77 7.81 6.84
N TRP A 28 27.26 9.05 6.68
CA TRP A 28 27.03 10.12 7.64
C TRP A 28 25.54 10.39 7.85
N TRP A 29 24.76 10.46 6.76
CA TRP A 29 23.32 10.65 6.85
C TRP A 29 22.62 9.45 7.48
N ARG A 30 22.94 8.21 7.09
CA ARG A 30 22.40 6.99 7.73
C ARG A 30 22.64 6.98 9.24
N LEU A 31 23.87 7.28 9.68
CA LEU A 31 24.22 7.41 11.10
C LEU A 31 23.45 8.53 11.79
N PHE A 32 23.26 9.68 11.14
CA PHE A 32 22.43 10.76 11.66
C PHE A 32 20.97 10.30 11.85
N LEU A 33 20.36 9.65 10.84
CA LEU A 33 19.00 9.11 10.91
C LEU A 33 18.80 8.08 12.02
N ASP A 34 19.83 7.32 12.39
CA ASP A 34 19.80 6.39 13.53
C ASP A 34 19.87 7.10 14.89
N THR A 35 20.42 8.32 14.94
CA THR A 35 20.40 9.16 16.16
C THR A 35 19.13 10.01 16.33
N VAL A 36 18.31 10.16 15.28
CA VAL A 36 17.05 10.90 15.36
C VAL A 36 16.04 10.14 16.23
N ARG A 37 15.96 10.51 17.50
CA ARG A 37 14.92 10.05 18.43
C ARG A 37 13.68 10.93 18.30
N LEU A 38 12.60 10.34 17.82
CA LEU A 38 11.29 10.97 17.77
C LEU A 38 10.55 10.72 19.11
N SER A 39 10.68 11.65 20.05
CA SER A 39 9.91 11.64 21.30
C SER A 39 8.47 12.08 21.06
N ASP A 40 7.51 11.22 21.40
CA ASP A 40 6.06 11.49 21.43
C ASP A 40 5.48 12.12 20.13
N THR A 41 6.00 11.71 18.97
CA THR A 41 5.60 12.27 17.66
C THR A 41 4.44 11.53 17.01
N SER A 42 3.68 12.24 16.17
CA SER A 42 2.67 11.64 15.29
C SER A 42 3.24 10.62 14.30
N HIS A 43 2.39 9.67 13.89
CA HIS A 43 2.71 8.67 12.88
C HIS A 43 3.22 9.28 11.55
N ASP A 44 2.69 10.41 11.08
CA ASP A 44 3.20 11.09 9.88
C ASP A 44 4.69 11.50 10.02
N ALA A 45 5.17 11.83 11.23
CA ALA A 45 6.59 12.15 11.47
C ALA A 45 7.47 10.88 11.53
N GLN A 46 6.93 9.78 12.04
CA GLN A 46 7.59 8.46 11.98
C GLN A 46 7.72 7.99 10.53
N LEU A 47 6.64 8.08 9.75
CA LEU A 47 6.64 7.80 8.31
C LEU A 47 7.64 8.67 7.54
N GLN A 48 7.75 9.97 7.85
CA GLN A 48 8.77 10.85 7.26
C GLN A 48 10.19 10.38 7.56
N LEU A 49 10.48 9.94 8.80
CA LEU A 49 11.79 9.38 9.15
C LEU A 49 12.08 8.07 8.42
N ILE A 50 11.09 7.19 8.29
CA ILE A 50 11.22 5.91 7.57
C ILE A 50 11.43 6.15 6.07
N ASP A 51 10.67 7.07 5.45
CA ASP A 51 10.90 7.47 4.05
C ASP A 51 12.34 8.00 3.87
N CYS A 52 12.82 8.92 4.73
CA CYS A 52 14.21 9.39 4.72
C CYS A 52 15.25 8.26 4.86
N LYS A 53 14.96 7.23 5.69
CA LYS A 53 15.82 6.05 5.86
C LYS A 53 15.82 5.17 4.61
N THR A 54 14.66 4.90 4.01
CA THR A 54 14.56 4.07 2.80
C THR A 54 15.25 4.74 1.61
N GLU A 55 15.11 6.05 1.40
CA GLU A 55 15.84 6.76 0.34
C GLU A 55 17.37 6.72 0.56
N CYS A 56 17.82 6.86 1.82
CA CYS A 56 19.24 6.72 2.16
C CYS A 56 19.77 5.29 1.91
N LEU A 57 19.01 4.26 2.26
CA LEU A 57 19.39 2.86 2.04
C LEU A 57 19.40 2.51 0.54
N TRP A 58 18.48 3.06 -0.26
CA TRP A 58 18.40 2.84 -1.70
C TRP A 58 19.63 3.41 -2.43
N GLU A 59 20.08 4.61 -2.07
CA GLU A 59 21.34 5.16 -2.60
C GLU A 59 22.56 4.32 -2.18
N ARG A 60 22.60 3.80 -0.96
CA ARG A 60 23.68 2.88 -0.52
C ARG A 60 23.67 1.55 -1.29
N GLN A 61 22.50 1.02 -1.61
CA GLN A 61 22.36 -0.21 -2.37
C GLN A 61 22.90 -0.06 -3.81
N LYS A 62 22.65 1.09 -4.46
CA LYS A 62 23.26 1.42 -5.77
C LYS A 62 24.79 1.49 -5.71
N LEU A 63 25.34 2.03 -4.62
CA LEU A 63 26.79 2.16 -4.39
C LEU A 63 27.45 0.86 -3.90
N ALA A 64 26.66 -0.16 -3.53
CA ALA A 64 27.20 -1.42 -3.04
C ALA A 64 27.84 -2.24 -4.18
N ARG A 65 29.08 -2.67 -3.95
CA ARG A 65 29.94 -3.34 -4.96
C ARG A 65 29.87 -4.87 -4.92
N ILE A 66 29.31 -5.43 -3.85
CA ILE A 66 29.22 -6.88 -3.60
C ILE A 66 27.76 -7.24 -3.35
N ASP A 67 27.28 -8.33 -3.93
CA ASP A 67 25.87 -8.70 -3.87
C ASP A 67 25.39 -9.05 -2.46
N THR A 68 26.27 -9.57 -1.60
CA THR A 68 25.99 -9.75 -0.16
C THR A 68 25.63 -8.44 0.55
N ASP A 69 26.28 -7.32 0.22
CA ASP A 69 25.91 -6.01 0.75
C ASP A 69 24.59 -5.52 0.14
N ARG A 70 24.37 -5.74 -1.16
CA ARG A 70 23.12 -5.36 -1.85
C ARG A 70 21.90 -6.08 -1.30
N LEU A 71 22.03 -7.37 -0.99
CA LEU A 71 20.98 -8.19 -0.36
C LEU A 71 20.71 -7.74 1.07
N ARG A 72 21.74 -7.45 1.88
CA ARG A 72 21.56 -6.87 3.22
C ARG A 72 20.86 -5.50 3.18
N TYR A 73 21.14 -4.66 2.18
CA TYR A 73 20.39 -3.42 1.99
C TYR A 73 18.97 -3.67 1.47
N MET A 74 18.75 -4.70 0.63
CA MET A 74 17.42 -5.11 0.15
C MET A 74 16.50 -5.51 1.31
N GLU A 75 17.03 -6.30 2.25
CA GLU A 75 16.37 -6.71 3.49
C GLU A 75 16.00 -5.49 4.36
N GLN A 76 16.97 -4.60 4.62
CA GLN A 76 16.73 -3.37 5.39
C GLN A 76 15.72 -2.43 4.72
N LEU A 77 15.73 -2.36 3.38
CA LEU A 77 14.75 -1.61 2.59
C LEU A 77 13.35 -2.22 2.68
N MET A 78 13.24 -3.55 2.64
CA MET A 78 11.95 -4.24 2.68
C MET A 78 11.30 -4.08 4.05
N ASN A 79 12.03 -4.40 5.11
CA ASN A 79 11.53 -4.33 6.48
C ASN A 79 11.03 -2.91 6.82
N ALA A 80 11.78 -1.87 6.41
CA ALA A 80 11.37 -0.47 6.57
C ALA A 80 10.16 -0.07 5.70
N LYS A 81 9.95 -0.68 4.53
CA LYS A 81 8.74 -0.46 3.71
C LYS A 81 7.51 -1.16 4.30
N ILE A 82 7.70 -2.34 4.90
CA ILE A 82 6.66 -3.07 5.64
C ILE A 82 6.23 -2.24 6.86
N GLU A 83 7.17 -1.81 7.71
CA GLU A 83 6.92 -0.89 8.84
C GLU A 83 6.15 0.37 8.40
N ALA A 84 6.54 0.96 7.27
CA ALA A 84 5.84 2.11 6.70
C ALA A 84 4.43 1.79 6.15
N TYR A 85 4.16 0.57 5.68
CA TYR A 85 2.82 0.14 5.31
C TYR A 85 1.95 -0.02 6.56
N GLU A 86 2.42 -0.77 7.57
CA GLU A 86 1.70 -1.04 8.82
C GLU A 86 1.30 0.26 9.54
N LEU A 87 2.25 1.18 9.71
CA LEU A 87 1.99 2.52 10.28
C LEU A 87 1.01 3.36 9.44
N THR A 88 0.90 3.09 8.14
CA THR A 88 -0.08 3.78 7.26
C THR A 88 -1.47 3.12 7.38
N ALA A 89 -1.55 1.79 7.43
CA ALA A 89 -2.80 1.04 7.58
C ALA A 89 -3.49 1.28 8.94
N VAL A 90 -2.73 1.55 10.01
CA VAL A 90 -3.28 1.98 11.31
C VAL A 90 -4.02 3.33 11.23
N MET A 91 -3.69 4.19 10.25
CA MET A 91 -4.29 5.52 10.08
C MET A 91 -5.34 5.61 8.97
N PHE A 92 -5.30 4.71 7.98
CA PHE A 92 -6.04 4.85 6.73
C PHE A 92 -6.58 3.50 6.26
N ARG A 93 -7.79 3.50 5.69
CA ARG A 93 -8.42 2.29 5.16
C ARG A 93 -7.59 1.63 4.04
N PRO A 94 -7.74 0.31 3.78
CA PRO A 94 -6.98 -0.41 2.76
C PRO A 94 -7.00 0.23 1.36
N PHE A 95 -8.14 0.71 0.87
CA PHE A 95 -8.26 1.35 -0.45
C PHE A 95 -7.81 2.83 -0.46
N HIS A 96 -7.33 3.38 0.65
CA HIS A 96 -6.87 4.76 0.68
C HIS A 96 -5.53 4.94 -0.05
N ILE A 97 -5.41 6.01 -0.85
CA ILE A 97 -4.23 6.30 -1.69
C ILE A 97 -2.88 6.30 -0.94
N LYS A 98 -2.85 6.63 0.36
CA LYS A 98 -1.61 6.49 1.15
C LYS A 98 -1.19 5.02 1.33
N CYS A 99 -2.14 4.09 1.53
CA CYS A 99 -1.89 2.65 1.68
C CYS A 99 -1.43 2.04 0.35
N LEU A 100 -2.15 2.33 -0.74
CA LEU A 100 -1.82 1.86 -2.09
C LEU A 100 -0.40 2.28 -2.51
N ARG A 101 0.00 3.53 -2.22
CA ARG A 101 1.37 4.04 -2.47
C ARG A 101 2.46 3.37 -1.62
N ARG A 102 2.12 2.78 -0.46
CA ARG A 102 3.06 1.97 0.32
C ARG A 102 3.25 0.59 -0.33
N ILE A 103 2.17 -0.03 -0.81
CA ILE A 103 2.24 -1.30 -1.56
C ILE A 103 3.01 -1.13 -2.88
N GLN A 104 2.77 -0.07 -3.66
CA GLN A 104 3.57 0.27 -4.84
C GLN A 104 5.08 0.36 -4.52
N LYS A 105 5.44 1.02 -3.40
CA LYS A 105 6.83 1.10 -2.91
C LYS A 105 7.43 -0.26 -2.54
N ILE A 106 6.61 -1.25 -2.15
CA ILE A 106 7.03 -2.64 -1.88
C ILE A 106 7.19 -3.40 -3.21
N CYS A 107 6.18 -3.37 -4.09
CA CYS A 107 6.23 -3.99 -5.41
C CYS A 107 7.46 -3.55 -6.23
N ALA A 108 7.81 -2.26 -6.20
CA ALA A 108 9.01 -1.74 -6.86
C ALA A 108 10.33 -2.35 -6.33
N LEU A 109 10.41 -2.69 -5.03
CA LEU A 109 11.57 -3.37 -4.44
C LEU A 109 11.61 -4.86 -4.82
N ILE A 110 10.45 -5.51 -4.95
CA ILE A 110 10.32 -6.91 -5.40
C ILE A 110 10.78 -7.04 -6.86
N VAL A 111 10.39 -6.09 -7.72
CA VAL A 111 10.84 -6.04 -9.12
C VAL A 111 12.35 -5.80 -9.19
N ASP A 112 12.87 -4.78 -8.49
CA ASP A 112 14.31 -4.48 -8.43
C ASP A 112 15.14 -5.70 -7.93
N TYR A 113 14.62 -6.47 -6.96
CA TYR A 113 15.22 -7.73 -6.55
C TYR A 113 15.29 -8.76 -7.69
N PHE A 114 14.17 -9.03 -8.39
CA PHE A 114 14.15 -10.04 -9.45
C PHE A 114 14.94 -9.63 -10.71
N GLU A 115 15.07 -8.32 -10.99
CA GLU A 115 15.92 -7.79 -12.06
C GLU A 115 17.42 -7.90 -11.71
N ARG A 116 17.81 -7.63 -10.47
CA ARG A 116 19.23 -7.73 -10.03
C ARG A 116 19.68 -9.16 -9.78
N PHE A 117 18.78 -10.05 -9.36
CA PHE A 117 19.10 -11.42 -8.94
C PHE A 117 18.27 -12.47 -9.71
N PRO A 118 18.33 -12.49 -11.06
CA PRO A 118 17.50 -13.38 -11.87
C PRO A 118 17.78 -14.87 -11.62
N GLU A 119 19.04 -15.21 -11.36
CA GLU A 119 19.59 -16.57 -11.18
C GLU A 119 19.75 -16.98 -9.70
N SER A 120 19.08 -16.31 -8.76
CA SER A 120 19.16 -16.67 -7.33
C SER A 120 18.51 -18.03 -7.04
N ASP A 121 19.24 -18.93 -6.37
CA ASP A 121 18.77 -20.28 -5.98
C ASP A 121 17.55 -20.28 -5.04
N GLY A 122 17.17 -19.13 -4.48
CA GLY A 122 15.98 -18.96 -3.66
C GLY A 122 15.63 -17.50 -3.43
N THR A 123 14.36 -17.22 -3.14
CA THR A 123 13.88 -15.90 -2.75
C THR A 123 14.20 -15.66 -1.26
N PRO A 124 14.83 -14.54 -0.87
CA PRO A 124 15.02 -14.20 0.55
C PRO A 124 13.68 -14.01 1.27
N LEU A 125 13.59 -14.45 2.53
CA LEU A 125 12.36 -14.41 3.33
C LEU A 125 11.66 -13.03 3.31
N CYS A 126 12.41 -11.93 3.43
CA CYS A 126 11.83 -10.58 3.38
C CYS A 126 11.15 -10.26 2.04
N ILE A 127 11.64 -10.79 0.91
CA ILE A 127 10.98 -10.66 -0.39
C ILE A 127 9.71 -11.52 -0.44
N GLU A 128 9.71 -12.71 0.17
CA GLU A 128 8.51 -13.55 0.30
C GLU A 128 7.44 -12.89 1.18
N GLU A 129 7.83 -12.33 2.33
CA GLU A 129 6.98 -11.54 3.23
C GLU A 129 6.40 -10.30 2.51
N GLY A 130 7.22 -9.59 1.74
CA GLY A 130 6.78 -8.46 0.92
C GLY A 130 5.80 -8.84 -0.19
N ILE A 131 5.96 -10.02 -0.80
CA ILE A 131 5.03 -10.55 -1.81
C ILE A 131 3.68 -10.89 -1.16
N GLU A 132 3.67 -11.62 -0.04
CA GLU A 132 2.42 -12.01 0.62
C GLU A 132 1.70 -10.79 1.24
N LEU A 133 2.42 -9.82 1.81
CA LEU A 133 1.83 -8.56 2.28
C LEU A 133 1.21 -7.76 1.13
N ALA A 134 1.92 -7.64 0.00
CA ALA A 134 1.38 -6.93 -1.18
C ALA A 134 0.11 -7.62 -1.70
N ARG A 135 0.08 -8.95 -1.77
CA ARG A 135 -1.12 -9.71 -2.14
C ARG A 135 -2.28 -9.47 -1.17
N TYR A 136 -2.03 -9.63 0.14
CA TYR A 136 -3.05 -9.46 1.17
C TYR A 136 -3.66 -8.06 1.14
N ALA A 137 -2.82 -7.02 1.12
CA ALA A 137 -3.25 -5.63 1.11
C ALA A 137 -4.05 -5.26 -0.15
N LEU A 138 -3.73 -5.83 -1.31
CA LEU A 138 -4.47 -5.60 -2.55
C LEU A 138 -5.84 -6.30 -2.55
N ASP A 139 -5.94 -7.50 -1.99
CA ASP A 139 -7.22 -8.20 -1.88
C ASP A 139 -8.11 -7.56 -0.81
N GLU A 140 -7.53 -7.06 0.29
CA GLU A 140 -8.22 -6.24 1.30
C GLU A 140 -8.72 -4.91 0.71
N ALA A 141 -7.88 -4.21 -0.06
CA ALA A 141 -8.24 -2.95 -0.73
C ALA A 141 -9.36 -3.11 -1.77
N LYS A 142 -9.42 -4.25 -2.48
CA LYS A 142 -10.56 -4.55 -3.39
C LYS A 142 -11.87 -4.73 -2.62
N VAL A 143 -11.83 -5.37 -1.44
CA VAL A 143 -13.02 -5.55 -0.60
C VAL A 143 -13.48 -4.20 -0.03
N ASP A 144 -12.56 -3.37 0.47
CA ASP A 144 -12.85 -2.01 0.96
C ASP A 144 -13.46 -1.14 -0.16
N ALA A 145 -12.91 -1.16 -1.37
CA ALA A 145 -13.46 -0.46 -2.53
C ALA A 145 -14.89 -0.89 -2.89
N CYS A 146 -15.15 -2.21 -2.95
CA CYS A 146 -16.49 -2.74 -3.23
C CYS A 146 -17.51 -2.35 -2.14
N VAL A 147 -17.10 -2.31 -0.87
CA VAL A 147 -17.95 -1.91 0.26
C VAL A 147 -18.32 -0.42 0.19
N GLU A 148 -17.43 0.45 -0.28
CA GLU A 148 -17.75 1.87 -0.47
C GLU A 148 -18.66 2.11 -1.68
N LEU A 149 -18.41 1.43 -2.80
CA LEU A 149 -19.30 1.48 -3.98
C LEU A 149 -20.73 1.06 -3.65
N ILE A 150 -20.92 0.02 -2.83
CA ILE A 150 -22.25 -0.40 -2.37
C ILE A 150 -22.93 0.70 -1.56
N LYS A 151 -22.24 1.35 -0.62
CA LYS A 151 -22.81 2.45 0.19
C LYS A 151 -23.15 3.67 -0.65
N GLU A 152 -22.33 3.99 -1.65
CA GLU A 152 -22.61 5.09 -2.58
C GLU A 152 -23.86 4.80 -3.41
N MET A 153 -24.01 3.58 -3.93
CA MET A 153 -25.24 3.14 -4.61
C MET A 153 -26.46 3.15 -3.67
N GLU A 154 -26.31 2.72 -2.41
CA GLU A 154 -27.38 2.78 -1.39
C GLU A 154 -27.80 4.23 -1.09
N MET A 155 -26.86 5.16 -0.93
CA MET A 155 -27.16 6.58 -0.74
C MET A 155 -27.90 7.16 -1.96
N ILE A 156 -27.42 6.90 -3.18
CA ILE A 156 -28.05 7.37 -4.42
C ILE A 156 -29.48 6.82 -4.55
N LEU A 157 -29.72 5.57 -4.18
CA LEU A 157 -31.06 4.97 -4.18
C LEU A 157 -31.98 5.60 -3.11
N CYS A 158 -31.46 5.88 -1.92
CA CYS A 158 -32.19 6.59 -0.87
C CYS A 158 -32.52 8.04 -1.24
N GLU A 159 -31.59 8.78 -1.85
CA GLU A 159 -31.81 10.17 -2.27
C GLU A 159 -32.85 10.25 -3.41
N ASN A 160 -32.78 9.36 -4.40
CA ASN A 160 -33.78 9.30 -5.48
C ASN A 160 -35.15 8.82 -4.97
N GLY A 161 -35.20 7.83 -4.07
CA GLY A 161 -36.46 7.38 -3.46
C GLY A 161 -37.13 8.47 -2.59
N CYS A 162 -36.33 9.31 -1.93
CA CYS A 162 -36.83 10.50 -1.24
C CYS A 162 -37.32 11.59 -2.21
N ALA A 163 -36.72 11.72 -3.40
CA ALA A 163 -37.17 12.68 -4.41
C ALA A 163 -38.57 12.32 -4.96
N GLU A 164 -38.81 11.04 -5.29
CA GLU A 164 -40.10 10.56 -5.81
C GLU A 164 -41.27 10.76 -4.83
N LEU A 165 -41.00 10.80 -3.52
CA LEU A 165 -42.00 11.06 -2.48
C LEU A 165 -42.36 12.55 -2.32
N THR A 166 -41.72 13.48 -3.04
CA THR A 166 -41.99 14.93 -2.91
C THR A 166 -42.84 15.54 -4.04
N THR A 167 -43.25 14.76 -5.04
CA THR A 167 -44.04 15.25 -6.19
C THR A 167 -45.51 14.80 -6.21
N HIS A 168 -45.95 14.02 -5.21
CA HIS A 168 -47.33 13.52 -5.11
C HIS A 168 -47.96 13.79 -3.74
N SER A 169 -48.54 14.98 -3.59
CA SER A 169 -49.64 15.19 -2.64
C SER A 169 -51.00 15.07 -3.35
N ASP A 170 -52.07 15.01 -2.56
CA ASP A 170 -53.46 15.26 -2.98
C ASP A 170 -54.14 14.19 -3.88
N ALA A 171 -54.32 12.98 -3.33
CA ALA A 171 -55.45 12.11 -3.68
C ALA A 171 -55.87 11.24 -2.47
N GLU A 172 -57.18 11.19 -2.18
CA GLU A 172 -57.79 10.39 -1.10
C GLU A 172 -58.27 9.02 -1.64
N SER A 173 -58.09 7.92 -0.88
CA SER A 173 -59.16 6.91 -0.66
C SER A 173 -58.74 5.74 0.26
N ASP A 174 -59.45 5.65 1.38
CA ASP A 174 -59.77 4.55 2.32
C ASP A 174 -59.37 3.07 2.04
N ASP A 175 -59.05 2.39 3.16
CA ASP A 175 -59.39 1.02 3.57
C ASP A 175 -59.19 -0.20 2.64
N LEU A 176 -58.31 -1.13 3.04
CA LEU A 176 -58.68 -2.31 3.86
C LEU A 176 -57.44 -3.15 4.29
N ALA A 177 -57.60 -4.03 5.28
CA ALA A 177 -56.50 -4.76 5.93
C ALA A 177 -56.45 -6.27 5.59
N SER A 178 -55.29 -6.92 5.78
CA SER A 178 -55.16 -8.19 6.55
C SER A 178 -53.73 -8.77 6.59
N SER A 179 -53.41 -9.44 7.71
CA SER A 179 -52.55 -10.65 7.86
C SER A 179 -51.04 -10.60 7.51
N ASP A 180 -50.23 -11.59 7.92
CA ASP A 180 -49.81 -12.03 9.28
C ASP A 180 -48.51 -12.88 9.13
N ASP A 181 -47.68 -13.02 10.18
CA ASP A 181 -46.42 -13.81 10.24
C ASP A 181 -45.30 -13.47 9.19
N GLY A 182 -44.02 -13.84 9.32
CA GLY A 182 -43.26 -14.44 10.44
C GLY A 182 -41.85 -14.95 10.03
N HIS A 183 -40.84 -14.77 10.90
CA HIS A 183 -39.48 -15.40 10.93
C HIS A 183 -38.41 -15.14 9.82
N GLU A 184 -37.44 -14.28 10.18
CA GLU A 184 -36.01 -14.58 10.47
C GLU A 184 -35.02 -15.28 9.49
N HIS A 185 -33.78 -14.75 9.54
CA HIS A 185 -32.43 -15.32 9.24
C HIS A 185 -32.21 -16.81 9.65
N GLU A 186 -31.16 -17.56 9.28
CA GLU A 186 -29.87 -17.39 8.54
C GLU A 186 -29.45 -18.82 8.04
N THR A 187 -28.40 -19.15 7.25
CA THR A 187 -27.18 -18.55 6.65
C THR A 187 -26.96 -19.16 5.25
N ASN A 188 -25.99 -18.67 4.46
CA ASN A 188 -25.29 -19.52 3.47
C ASN A 188 -23.79 -19.17 3.37
N LYS A 189 -22.90 -20.08 3.81
CA LYS A 189 -21.44 -19.86 3.87
C LYS A 189 -20.67 -20.64 2.79
N PRO A 190 -19.96 -19.98 1.86
CA PRO A 190 -18.94 -20.63 1.03
C PRO A 190 -17.76 -21.13 1.87
N ASN A 191 -17.17 -22.24 1.45
CA ASN A 191 -16.17 -22.98 2.23
C ASN A 191 -14.76 -22.35 2.11
N LEU A 192 -14.10 -22.06 3.24
CA LEU A 192 -12.88 -21.21 3.28
C LEU A 192 -11.54 -21.97 3.07
N TYR A 193 -11.57 -23.19 2.52
CA TYR A 193 -10.40 -24.09 2.49
C TYR A 193 -10.08 -24.62 1.09
N ALA A 194 -9.43 -23.79 0.25
CA ALA A 194 -8.97 -24.22 -1.09
C ALA A 194 -7.77 -23.43 -1.67
N TYR A 195 -6.86 -22.88 -0.86
CA TYR A 195 -5.63 -22.23 -1.36
C TYR A 195 -4.37 -22.65 -0.61
N VAL A 196 -3.74 -23.73 -1.10
CA VAL A 196 -2.35 -24.13 -0.80
C VAL A 196 -1.71 -24.58 -2.12
N ASN A 197 -0.43 -24.26 -2.32
CA ASN A 197 0.36 -24.54 -3.52
C ASN A 197 -0.11 -23.86 -4.82
N ASN A 198 0.33 -22.62 -5.02
CA ASN A 198 0.66 -22.14 -6.35
C ASN A 198 2.08 -21.52 -6.32
N ARG A 199 3.04 -22.15 -7.02
CA ARG A 199 4.32 -21.51 -7.35
C ARG A 199 4.06 -20.53 -8.47
N ILE A 200 3.76 -19.28 -8.11
CA ILE A 200 3.49 -18.20 -9.07
C ILE A 200 4.79 -17.86 -9.79
N GLU A 201 4.83 -18.06 -11.11
CA GLU A 201 5.99 -17.72 -11.94
C GLU A 201 6.20 -16.20 -11.98
N LYS A 202 7.46 -15.74 -12.01
CA LYS A 202 7.84 -14.30 -11.92
C LYS A 202 7.01 -13.39 -12.85
N LYS A 203 6.63 -13.88 -14.04
CA LYS A 203 5.81 -13.19 -15.04
C LYS A 203 4.42 -12.78 -14.51
N GLN A 204 3.73 -13.67 -13.77
CA GLN A 204 2.39 -13.42 -13.24
C GLN A 204 2.38 -12.34 -12.14
N ILE A 205 3.51 -12.12 -11.46
CA ILE A 205 3.66 -11.03 -10.48
C ILE A 205 3.75 -9.69 -11.22
N VAL A 206 4.54 -9.62 -12.30
CA VAL A 206 4.67 -8.41 -13.13
C VAL A 206 3.35 -8.06 -13.82
N GLU A 207 2.63 -9.05 -14.35
CA GLU A 207 1.31 -8.85 -14.97
C GLU A 207 0.29 -8.30 -13.95
N LYS A 208 0.23 -8.88 -12.74
CA LYS A 208 -0.62 -8.36 -11.65
C LYS A 208 -0.18 -7.00 -11.10
N ILE A 209 1.07 -6.58 -11.29
CA ILE A 209 1.51 -5.22 -10.95
C ILE A 209 1.05 -4.22 -12.01
N ALA A 210 1.05 -4.59 -13.29
CA ALA A 210 0.52 -3.75 -14.37
C ALA A 210 -1.01 -3.53 -14.24
N GLU A 211 -1.77 -4.56 -13.84
CA GLU A 211 -3.20 -4.45 -13.52
C GLU A 211 -3.51 -3.37 -12.45
N ILE A 212 -2.57 -3.07 -11.54
CA ILE A 212 -2.75 -2.05 -10.49
C ILE A 212 -2.57 -0.63 -11.05
N THR A 213 -1.63 -0.43 -11.98
CA THR A 213 -1.43 0.88 -12.62
C THR A 213 -2.59 1.27 -13.53
N ASP A 214 -3.23 0.31 -14.20
CA ASP A 214 -4.42 0.57 -15.02
C ASP A 214 -5.63 0.98 -14.15
N VAL A 215 -5.72 0.47 -12.91
CA VAL A 215 -6.74 0.90 -11.93
C VAL A 215 -6.52 2.33 -11.44
N GLU A 216 -5.26 2.79 -11.29
CA GLU A 216 -5.00 4.21 -11.00
C GLU A 216 -5.51 5.12 -12.12
N GLU A 217 -5.30 4.78 -13.40
CA GLU A 217 -5.72 5.62 -14.53
C GLU A 217 -7.26 5.71 -14.66
N GLN A 218 -7.98 4.64 -14.32
CA GLN A 218 -9.46 4.63 -14.27
C GLN A 218 -10.02 5.34 -13.03
N CYS A 219 -9.39 5.23 -11.86
CA CYS A 219 -9.86 5.94 -10.66
C CYS A 219 -9.52 7.44 -10.66
N ILE A 220 -8.41 7.86 -11.30
CA ILE A 220 -8.03 9.28 -11.42
C ILE A 220 -8.95 10.05 -12.38
N THR A 221 -9.68 9.36 -13.27
CA THR A 221 -10.67 9.98 -14.16
C THR A 221 -12.08 10.11 -13.54
N HIS A 222 -12.26 9.67 -12.29
CA HIS A 222 -13.53 9.69 -11.55
C HIS A 222 -13.45 10.37 -10.16
N LEU A 223 -12.43 11.23 -9.93
CA LEU A 223 -12.24 12.07 -8.73
C LEU A 223 -11.97 13.54 -9.10
#